data_AF-A0A8B3DTM0-F1
#
_entry.id   AF-A0A8B3DTM0-F1
#
_cell.length_a   1.000
_cell.length_b   1.000
_cell.length_c   1.000
_cell.angle_alpha   90.00
_cell.angle_beta   90.00
_cell.angle_gamma   90.00
#
_symmetry.space_group_name_H-M   'P 1'
#
loop_
_entity.id
_entity.type
_entity.pdbx_description
1 polymer ?
#
loop_
_entity_poly.entity_id
_entity_poly.type
_entity_poly.pdbx_seq_one_letter_code
_entity_poly.pdbx_strand_id
1 'polypeptide(L)'
;MRNNSRFAKDQSHNYVVVDFDNVTEKGLKKLISALKSAGAAVTDIEAPNRKMRKDGEQVKKAKFFFENGQSMTLFIGDAGDIFQMTLNATKQPIPSVNSERKLATEMVRLMERNQSKFDKATARKAAKAVKDTSSTKPASRSVAKRLEEANEAVAIASSNHQNALSARDTAKTHLDESQRELAELEKTLSNELIETKDLEAQVEQLQDV
;
A
#
# COMPACT_ATOMS: atom_id res chain seq x y z
N MET A 1 -36.47 14.16 -25.71
CA MET A 1 -35.85 15.10 -26.68
C MET A 1 -34.38 14.72 -26.83
N ARG A 2 -33.97 14.26 -28.02
CA ARG A 2 -32.57 13.92 -28.31
C ARG A 2 -31.87 15.21 -28.72
N ASN A 3 -30.95 15.71 -27.90
CA ASN A 3 -30.17 16.90 -28.23
C ASN A 3 -29.17 16.55 -29.33
N ASN A 4 -29.61 16.70 -30.57
CA ASN A 4 -28.83 16.51 -31.78
C ASN A 4 -28.02 17.79 -32.05
N SER A 5 -27.04 18.07 -31.19
CA SER A 5 -26.09 19.16 -31.41
C SER A 5 -25.23 18.84 -32.62
N ARG A 6 -25.42 19.57 -33.72
CA ARG A 6 -24.62 19.48 -34.95
C ARG A 6 -23.16 19.91 -34.75
N PHE A 7 -22.79 20.40 -33.56
CA PHE A 7 -21.42 20.77 -33.19
C PHE A 7 -20.59 19.61 -32.62
N ALA A 8 -21.22 18.50 -32.21
CA ALA A 8 -20.49 17.32 -31.70
C ALA A 8 -19.96 16.40 -32.82
N LYS A 9 -20.29 16.70 -34.08
CA LYS A 9 -19.96 15.86 -35.25
C LYS A 9 -18.88 16.46 -36.15
N ASP A 10 -18.13 17.46 -35.68
CA ASP A 10 -16.95 17.95 -36.39
C ASP A 10 -15.74 17.08 -36.05
N GLN A 11 -15.45 16.13 -36.94
CA GLN A 11 -14.39 15.15 -36.86
C GLN A 11 -13.03 15.75 -37.27
N SER A 12 -12.51 16.71 -36.48
CA SER A 12 -11.13 17.21 -36.63
C SER A 12 -10.40 17.42 -35.30
N HIS A 13 -10.97 16.91 -34.21
CA HIS A 13 -10.42 17.14 -32.89
C HIS A 13 -9.22 16.21 -32.60
N ASN A 14 -8.06 16.82 -32.38
CA ASN A 14 -6.76 16.18 -32.15
C ASN A 14 -6.63 15.60 -30.70
N TYR A 15 -7.74 15.19 -30.10
CA TYR A 15 -7.86 14.79 -28.70
C TYR A 15 -8.82 13.60 -28.50
N VAL A 16 -8.68 12.93 -27.37
CA VAL A 16 -9.50 11.77 -27.00
C VAL A 16 -10.78 12.23 -26.30
N VAL A 17 -11.92 11.72 -26.76
CA VAL A 17 -13.24 11.94 -26.17
C VAL A 17 -13.71 10.67 -25.47
N VAL A 18 -14.03 10.78 -24.20
CA VAL A 18 -14.60 9.74 -23.33
C VAL A 18 -16.08 10.03 -23.10
N ASP A 19 -16.91 9.00 -22.96
CA ASP A 19 -18.33 9.17 -22.62
C ASP A 19 -18.48 9.85 -21.24
N PHE A 20 -18.88 11.13 -21.26
CA PHE A 20 -19.03 11.93 -20.06
C PHE A 20 -20.19 11.46 -19.17
N ASP A 21 -21.22 10.82 -19.71
CA ASP A 21 -22.37 10.38 -18.90
C ASP A 21 -21.99 9.21 -17.98
N ASN A 22 -21.03 8.38 -18.42
CA ASN A 22 -20.59 7.18 -17.72
C ASN A 22 -19.09 7.20 -17.37
N VAL A 23 -18.64 8.20 -16.60
CA VAL A 23 -17.29 8.18 -15.99
C VAL A 23 -17.28 7.23 -14.78
N THR A 24 -17.45 5.95 -15.08
CA THR A 24 -17.38 4.80 -14.19
C THR A 24 -16.52 3.73 -14.86
N GLU A 25 -16.20 2.65 -14.17
CA GLU A 25 -15.44 1.51 -14.73
C GLU A 25 -16.01 1.01 -16.08
N LYS A 26 -17.33 1.07 -16.24
CA LYS A 26 -18.01 0.63 -17.47
C LYS A 26 -17.73 1.52 -18.67
N GLY A 27 -17.75 2.86 -18.49
CA GLY A 27 -17.47 3.79 -19.60
C GLY A 27 -15.97 3.95 -19.89
N LEU A 28 -15.12 3.66 -18.91
CA LEU A 28 -13.66 3.69 -19.06
C LEU A 28 -13.08 2.35 -19.55
N LYS A 29 -13.93 1.34 -19.81
CA LYS A 29 -13.51 -0.02 -20.19
C LYS A 29 -12.56 -0.06 -21.39
N LYS A 30 -12.77 0.79 -22.40
CA LYS A 30 -11.90 0.86 -23.58
C LYS A 30 -10.51 1.39 -23.24
N LEU A 31 -10.44 2.43 -22.42
CA LEU A 31 -9.18 3.01 -21.94
C LEU A 31 -8.45 2.02 -21.01
N ILE A 32 -9.16 1.34 -20.11
CA ILE A 32 -8.59 0.33 -19.21
C ILE A 32 -8.01 -0.84 -20.03
N SER A 33 -8.75 -1.33 -21.02
CA SER A 33 -8.28 -2.38 -21.92
C SER A 33 -7.07 -1.95 -22.73
N ALA A 34 -7.02 -0.68 -23.16
CA ALA A 34 -5.88 -0.12 -23.87
C ALA A 34 -4.65 0.02 -22.95
N LEU A 35 -4.82 0.45 -21.69
CA LEU A 35 -3.76 0.53 -20.68
C LEU A 35 -3.17 -0.85 -20.36
N LYS A 36 -4.03 -1.86 -20.18
CA LYS A 36 -3.60 -3.26 -19.99
C LYS A 36 -2.79 -3.76 -21.19
N SER A 37 -3.25 -3.45 -22.41
CA SER A 37 -2.54 -3.84 -23.63
C SER A 37 -1.21 -3.10 -23.82
N ALA A 38 -1.10 -1.89 -23.28
CA ALA A 38 0.10 -1.06 -23.34
C ALA A 38 1.12 -1.37 -22.23
N GLY A 39 0.84 -2.33 -21.33
CA GLY A 39 1.76 -2.77 -20.28
C GLY A 39 1.53 -2.15 -18.90
N ALA A 40 0.48 -1.35 -18.69
CA ALA A 40 0.09 -0.87 -17.36
C ALA A 40 -1.23 -1.50 -16.92
N ALA A 41 -1.14 -2.51 -16.05
CA ALA A 41 -2.30 -3.09 -15.39
C ALA A 41 -2.87 -2.13 -14.34
N VAL A 42 -4.17 -1.87 -14.45
CA VAL A 42 -4.94 -1.07 -13.49
C VAL A 42 -5.47 -2.00 -12.41
N THR A 43 -5.11 -1.75 -11.16
CA THR A 43 -5.51 -2.56 -9.99
C THR A 43 -6.87 -2.13 -9.44
N ASP A 44 -7.13 -0.82 -9.41
CA ASP A 44 -8.37 -0.26 -8.87
C ASP A 44 -8.72 1.08 -9.55
N ILE A 45 -9.99 1.45 -9.54
CA ILE A 45 -10.54 2.64 -10.21
C ILE A 45 -11.50 3.37 -9.30
N GLU A 46 -11.12 4.57 -8.91
CA GLU A 46 -11.96 5.48 -8.16
C GLU A 46 -12.58 6.52 -9.12
N ALA A 47 -13.81 6.24 -9.56
CA ALA A 47 -14.56 7.08 -10.49
C ALA A 47 -15.98 7.35 -9.96
N PRO A 48 -16.17 8.31 -9.03
CA PRO A 48 -17.45 8.55 -8.36
C PRO A 48 -18.53 9.14 -9.28
N ASN A 49 -18.25 9.35 -10.58
CA ASN A 49 -19.12 9.97 -11.60
C ASN A 49 -19.75 11.32 -11.20
N ARG A 50 -19.26 11.94 -10.11
CA ARG A 50 -19.78 13.19 -9.56
C ARG A 50 -19.14 14.37 -10.29
N LYS A 51 -19.99 15.29 -10.78
CA LYS A 51 -19.53 16.57 -11.32
C LYS A 51 -18.90 17.41 -10.20
N MET A 52 -17.73 17.96 -10.46
CA MET A 52 -17.03 18.90 -9.59
C MET A 52 -16.60 20.12 -10.40
N ARG A 53 -16.52 21.28 -9.74
CA ARG A 53 -16.04 22.49 -10.40
C ARG A 53 -14.53 22.60 -10.20
N LYS A 54 -13.80 22.78 -11.29
CA LYS A 54 -12.35 22.99 -11.26
C LYS A 54 -11.97 24.03 -12.31
N ASP A 55 -11.21 25.03 -11.91
CA ASP A 55 -10.74 26.11 -12.79
C ASP A 55 -11.89 26.78 -13.60
N GLY A 56 -13.07 26.88 -13.00
CA GLY A 56 -14.27 27.49 -13.59
C GLY A 56 -15.19 26.52 -14.33
N GLU A 57 -14.69 25.35 -14.76
CA GLU A 57 -15.39 24.36 -15.59
C GLU A 57 -15.96 23.18 -14.77
N GLN A 58 -17.01 22.54 -15.27
CA GLN A 58 -17.54 21.31 -14.69
C GLN A 58 -16.77 20.10 -15.22
N VAL A 59 -16.09 19.38 -14.32
CA VAL A 59 -15.30 18.20 -14.65
C VAL A 59 -15.72 17.01 -13.81
N LYS A 60 -15.54 15.80 -14.33
CA LYS A 60 -15.62 14.54 -13.58
C LYS A 60 -14.23 13.99 -13.34
N LYS A 61 -14.02 13.37 -12.19
CA LYS A 61 -12.74 12.81 -11.78
C LYS A 61 -12.74 11.29 -11.96
N ALA A 62 -11.73 10.76 -12.63
CA ALA A 62 -11.43 9.34 -12.68
C ALA A 62 -9.99 9.12 -12.22
N LYS A 63 -9.79 8.33 -11.17
CA LYS A 63 -8.47 8.00 -10.64
C LYS A 63 -8.21 6.51 -10.82
N PHE A 64 -7.06 6.20 -11.40
CA PHE A 64 -6.57 4.86 -11.69
C PHE A 64 -5.40 4.56 -10.75
N PHE A 65 -5.42 3.38 -10.16
CA PHE A 65 -4.32 2.82 -9.40
C PHE A 65 -3.67 1.72 -10.21
N PHE A 66 -2.34 1.70 -10.25
CA PHE A 66 -1.57 0.75 -11.04
C PHE A 66 -0.76 -0.18 -10.13
N GLU A 67 -0.38 -1.34 -10.65
CA GLU A 67 0.37 -2.36 -9.91
C GLU A 67 1.72 -1.87 -9.37
N ASN A 68 2.35 -0.91 -10.06
CA ASN A 68 3.60 -0.29 -9.62
C ASN A 68 3.42 0.71 -8.44
N GLY A 69 2.23 0.76 -7.84
CA GLY A 69 1.88 1.64 -6.72
C GLY A 69 1.66 3.11 -7.12
N GLN A 70 1.83 3.46 -8.39
CA GLN A 70 1.55 4.81 -8.89
C GLN A 70 0.05 5.01 -9.08
N SER A 71 -0.38 6.27 -9.08
CA SER A 71 -1.77 6.64 -9.39
C SER A 71 -1.85 7.75 -10.41
N MET A 72 -2.81 7.63 -11.34
CA MET A 72 -3.09 8.64 -12.36
C MET A 72 -4.51 9.13 -12.21
N THR A 73 -4.71 10.44 -12.23
CA THR A 73 -6.04 11.05 -12.20
C THR A 73 -6.29 11.80 -13.48
N LEU A 74 -7.43 11.52 -14.12
CA LEU A 74 -7.96 12.24 -15.25
C LEU A 74 -9.14 13.08 -14.79
N PHE A 75 -9.15 14.33 -15.24
CA PHE A 75 -10.28 15.24 -15.14
C PHE A 75 -10.89 15.35 -16.53
N ILE A 76 -12.16 14.95 -16.65
CA ILE A 76 -12.89 14.89 -17.91
C ILE A 76 -13.90 16.03 -17.92
N GLY A 77 -13.86 16.91 -18.92
CA GLY A 77 -14.78 18.04 -19.12
C GLY A 77 -16.16 17.60 -19.57
N ASP A 78 -17.14 18.51 -19.55
CA ASP A 78 -18.55 18.24 -19.90
C ASP A 78 -18.72 17.75 -21.35
N ALA A 79 -17.77 18.09 -22.24
CA ALA A 79 -17.71 17.59 -23.62
C ALA A 79 -17.13 16.18 -23.74
N GLY A 80 -16.68 15.56 -22.64
CA GLY A 80 -16.02 14.26 -22.63
C GLY A 80 -14.54 14.29 -22.94
N ASP A 81 -13.97 15.48 -23.15
CA ASP A 81 -12.54 15.69 -23.36
C ASP A 81 -11.75 15.61 -22.05
N ILE A 82 -10.45 15.30 -22.13
CA ILE A 82 -9.57 15.28 -20.97
C ILE A 82 -9.06 16.70 -20.73
N PHE A 83 -9.61 17.36 -19.71
CA PHE A 83 -9.24 18.70 -19.28
C PHE A 83 -7.89 18.74 -18.56
N GLN A 84 -7.60 17.73 -17.73
CA GLN A 84 -6.34 17.66 -16.97
C GLN A 84 -5.95 16.24 -16.65
N MET A 85 -4.64 15.96 -16.72
CA MET A 85 -4.04 14.72 -16.25
C MET A 85 -3.07 14.98 -15.10
N THR A 86 -3.12 14.15 -14.06
CA THR A 86 -2.11 14.15 -12.99
C THR A 86 -1.55 12.76 -12.76
N LEU A 87 -0.24 12.69 -12.51
CA LEU A 87 0.48 11.48 -12.13
C LEU A 87 1.06 11.69 -10.74
N ASN A 88 0.71 10.83 -9.77
CA ASN A 88 1.13 10.92 -8.37
C ASN A 88 0.90 12.34 -7.78
N ALA A 89 -0.28 12.92 -8.06
CA ALA A 89 -0.69 14.29 -7.72
C ALA A 89 0.07 15.44 -8.41
N THR A 90 1.04 15.15 -9.29
CA THR A 90 1.72 16.17 -10.11
C THR A 90 1.00 16.39 -11.43
N LYS A 91 0.84 17.64 -11.87
CA LYS A 91 0.22 17.94 -13.18
C LYS A 91 1.12 17.43 -14.29
N GLN A 92 0.56 16.71 -15.25
CA GLN A 92 1.26 16.22 -16.44
C GLN A 92 0.71 16.91 -17.68
N PRO A 93 1.55 17.16 -18.70
CA PRO A 93 1.08 17.67 -19.98
C PRO A 93 0.15 16.64 -20.61
N ILE A 94 -0.96 17.11 -21.20
CA ILE A 94 -1.91 16.25 -21.89
C ILE A 94 -1.33 16.00 -23.29
N PRO A 95 -1.07 14.74 -23.67
CA PRO A 95 -0.57 14.45 -25.00
C PRO A 95 -1.67 14.75 -26.03
N SER A 96 -1.33 15.46 -27.12
CA SER A 96 -2.25 15.66 -28.24
C SER A 96 -2.30 14.38 -29.06
N VAL A 97 -3.26 13.52 -28.75
CA VAL A 97 -3.43 12.21 -29.38
C VAL A 97 -4.88 11.97 -29.75
N ASN A 98 -5.08 11.39 -30.92
CA ASN A 98 -6.41 11.24 -31.53
C ASN A 98 -7.05 9.88 -31.23
N SER A 99 -6.41 9.07 -30.38
CA SER A 99 -6.84 7.70 -30.08
C SER A 99 -6.53 7.31 -28.64
N GLU A 100 -7.49 6.67 -27.99
CA GLU A 100 -7.36 6.11 -26.63
C GLU A 100 -6.15 5.18 -26.49
N ARG A 101 -5.79 4.41 -27.53
CA ARG A 101 -4.60 3.53 -27.48
C ARG A 101 -3.29 4.30 -27.46
N LYS A 102 -3.20 5.38 -28.25
CA LYS A 102 -2.03 6.26 -28.27
C LYS A 102 -1.91 7.01 -26.93
N LEU A 103 -3.05 7.45 -26.39
CA LEU A 103 -3.11 8.03 -25.05
C LEU A 103 -2.61 7.05 -23.98
N ALA A 104 -3.09 5.81 -23.99
CA ALA A 104 -2.64 4.78 -23.06
C ALA A 104 -1.13 4.53 -23.18
N THR A 105 -0.58 4.49 -24.38
CA THR A 105 0.87 4.32 -24.61
C THR A 105 1.68 5.50 -24.05
N GLU A 106 1.23 6.73 -24.27
CA GLU A 106 1.89 7.92 -23.72
C GLU A 106 1.77 8.00 -22.18
N MET A 107 0.64 7.57 -21.63
CA MET A 107 0.43 7.43 -20.18
C MET A 107 1.42 6.43 -19.57
N VAL A 108 1.62 5.27 -20.20
CA VAL A 108 2.62 4.27 -19.77
C VAL A 108 4.04 4.86 -19.84
N ARG A 109 4.41 5.50 -20.94
CA ARG A 109 5.72 6.18 -21.09
C ARG A 109 5.96 7.25 -20.02
N LEU A 110 4.92 7.99 -19.64
CA LEU A 110 5.01 8.96 -18.54
C LEU A 110 5.24 8.28 -17.19
N MET A 111 4.55 7.16 -16.93
CA MET A 111 4.71 6.38 -15.71
C MET A 111 6.10 5.76 -15.60
N GLU A 112 6.61 5.15 -16.67
CA GLU A 112 7.95 4.56 -16.73
C GLU A 112 9.04 5.60 -16.44
N ARG A 113 8.94 6.78 -17.08
CA ARG A 113 9.86 7.90 -16.80
C ARG A 113 9.78 8.41 -15.37
N ASN A 114 8.63 8.26 -14.70
CA ASN A 114 8.43 8.70 -13.31
C ASN A 114 8.84 7.63 -12.29
N GLN A 115 8.90 6.35 -12.67
CA GLN A 115 9.09 5.23 -11.74
C GLN A 115 10.27 5.44 -10.78
N SER A 116 11.45 5.79 -11.31
CA SER A 116 12.64 6.02 -10.48
C SER A 116 12.48 7.17 -9.46
N LYS A 117 11.75 8.23 -9.81
CA LYS A 117 11.45 9.35 -8.90
C LYS A 117 10.43 8.93 -7.86
N PHE A 118 9.41 8.17 -8.27
CA PHE A 118 8.41 7.62 -7.38
C PHE A 118 9.03 6.69 -6.34
N ASP A 119 9.83 5.71 -6.76
CA ASP A 119 10.49 4.75 -5.88
C ASP A 119 11.40 5.47 -4.87
N LYS A 120 12.18 6.45 -5.34
CA LYS A 120 13.02 7.27 -4.46
C LYS A 120 12.19 8.08 -3.46
N ALA A 121 11.04 8.61 -3.86
CA ALA A 121 10.14 9.34 -2.97
C ALA A 121 9.48 8.42 -1.95
N THR A 122 9.06 7.22 -2.36
CA THR A 122 8.46 6.20 -1.50
C THR A 122 9.48 5.69 -0.48
N ALA A 123 10.70 5.35 -0.92
CA ALA A 123 11.79 4.96 -0.04
C ALA A 123 12.14 6.07 0.97
N ARG A 124 12.18 7.34 0.54
CA ARG A 124 12.37 8.48 1.45
C ARG A 124 11.24 8.62 2.47
N LYS A 125 9.98 8.38 2.09
CA LYS A 125 8.84 8.41 3.01
C LYS A 125 8.92 7.26 4.01
N ALA A 126 9.23 6.05 3.57
CA ALA A 126 9.43 4.89 4.43
C ALA A 126 10.58 5.13 5.42
N ALA A 127 11.73 5.62 4.94
CA ALA A 127 12.86 5.96 5.79
C ALA A 127 12.55 7.07 6.81
N LYS A 128 11.70 8.05 6.45
CA LYS A 128 11.21 9.07 7.40
C LYS A 128 10.22 8.52 8.42
N ALA A 129 9.38 7.56 8.04
CA ALA A 129 8.43 6.92 8.96
C ALA A 129 9.15 6.06 10.01
N VAL A 130 10.28 5.45 9.64
CA VAL A 130 11.14 4.67 10.55
C VAL A 130 12.09 5.57 11.37
N LYS A 131 12.22 6.85 11.00
CA LYS A 131 13.11 7.77 11.72
C LYS A 131 12.50 8.11 13.07
N ASP A 132 13.23 7.79 14.13
CA ASP A 132 12.93 8.21 15.50
C ASP A 132 12.71 9.74 15.54
N THR A 133 11.45 10.13 15.77
CA THR A 133 11.04 11.53 15.83
C THR A 133 11.42 12.20 17.15
N SER A 134 12.05 11.48 18.10
CA SER A 134 12.53 12.00 19.39
C SER A 134 13.35 13.29 19.26
N SER A 135 14.07 13.48 18.14
CA SER A 135 14.97 14.63 17.94
C SER A 135 14.40 15.80 17.09
N THR A 136 13.23 15.65 16.46
CA THR A 136 12.72 16.69 15.53
C THR A 136 11.90 17.74 16.29
N LYS A 137 12.51 18.89 16.60
CA LYS A 137 11.84 20.04 17.23
C LYS A 137 10.69 20.57 16.36
N PRO A 138 9.42 20.51 16.78
CA PRO A 138 8.32 21.13 16.05
C PRO A 138 8.38 22.66 16.17
N ALA A 139 8.34 23.33 15.01
CA ALA A 139 8.22 24.78 14.93
C ALA A 139 6.84 25.23 15.48
N SER A 140 6.86 26.29 16.31
CA SER A 140 5.71 27.08 16.80
C SER A 140 4.57 26.34 17.53
N ARG A 141 4.86 25.65 18.65
CA ARG A 141 3.83 25.34 19.67
C ARG A 141 4.12 26.13 20.94
N SER A 142 3.08 26.63 21.62
CA SER A 142 3.20 27.29 22.93
C SER A 142 3.86 26.34 23.94
N VAL A 143 4.67 26.89 24.86
CA VAL A 143 5.41 26.08 25.85
C VAL A 143 4.47 25.21 26.69
N ALA A 144 3.28 25.72 27.03
CA ALA A 144 2.26 24.97 27.77
C ALA A 144 1.81 23.70 27.02
N LYS A 145 1.51 23.81 25.72
CA LYS A 145 1.10 22.65 24.91
C LYS A 145 2.23 21.63 24.76
N ARG A 146 3.48 22.08 24.74
CA ARG A 146 4.65 21.19 24.75
C ARG A 146 4.79 20.43 26.07
N LEU A 147 4.49 21.08 27.19
CA LEU A 147 4.57 20.46 28.51
C LEU A 147 3.48 19.40 28.68
N GLU A 148 2.26 19.68 28.21
CA GLU A 148 1.16 18.72 28.19
C GLU A 148 1.48 17.50 27.31
N GLU A 149 1.90 17.72 26.06
CA GLU A 149 2.30 16.65 25.15
C GLU A 149 3.49 15.84 25.69
N ALA A 150 4.46 16.49 26.35
CA ALA A 150 5.59 15.81 26.98
C ALA A 150 5.15 14.95 28.17
N ASN A 151 4.23 15.44 29.00
CA ASN A 151 3.69 14.68 30.13
C ASN A 151 2.87 13.47 29.65
N GLU A 152 2.06 13.64 28.61
CA GLU A 152 1.34 12.52 27.98
C GLU A 152 2.30 11.47 27.41
N ALA A 153 3.35 11.91 26.70
CA ALA A 153 4.36 11.02 26.17
C ALA A 153 5.11 10.26 27.26
N VAL A 154 5.46 10.93 28.37
CA VAL A 154 6.10 10.29 29.54
C VAL A 154 5.16 9.28 30.19
N ALA A 155 3.87 9.59 30.33
CA ALA A 155 2.89 8.68 30.90
C ALA A 155 2.73 7.41 30.05
N ILE A 156 2.62 7.56 28.72
CA ILE A 156 2.56 6.43 27.78
C ILE A 156 3.84 5.61 27.83
N ALA A 157 5.01 6.26 27.81
CA ALA A 157 6.30 5.57 27.87
C ALA A 157 6.48 4.79 29.18
N SER A 158 6.06 5.36 30.31
CA SER A 158 6.09 4.69 31.63
C SER A 158 5.17 3.46 31.66
N SER A 159 3.95 3.59 31.13
CA SER A 159 3.02 2.46 31.02
C SER A 159 3.57 1.34 30.12
N ASN A 160 4.12 1.69 28.95
CA ASN A 160 4.73 0.73 28.05
C ASN A 160 5.96 0.05 28.69
N HIS A 161 6.76 0.80 29.44
CA HIS A 161 7.91 0.23 30.16
C HIS A 161 7.45 -0.78 31.22
N GLN A 162 6.41 -0.46 31.99
CA GLN A 162 5.86 -1.38 32.98
C GLN A 162 5.29 -2.66 32.33
N ASN A 163 4.59 -2.52 31.20
CA ASN A 163 4.07 -3.66 30.45
C ASN A 163 5.20 -4.54 29.87
N ALA A 164 6.31 -3.92 29.42
CA ALA A 164 7.47 -4.65 28.94
C ALA A 164 8.19 -5.38 30.09
N LEU A 165 8.26 -4.79 31.28
CA LEU A 165 8.82 -5.44 32.47
C LEU A 165 7.98 -6.65 32.89
N SER A 166 6.66 -6.52 32.94
CA SER A 166 5.79 -7.65 33.28
C SER A 166 5.87 -8.78 32.26
N ALA A 167 5.88 -8.46 30.96
CA ALA A 167 6.06 -9.46 29.90
C ALA A 167 7.44 -10.13 29.93
N ARG A 168 8.49 -9.40 30.32
CA ARG A 168 9.82 -9.99 30.54
C ARG A 168 9.80 -10.96 31.71
N ASP A 169 9.14 -10.60 32.80
CA ASP A 169 9.12 -11.42 34.01
C ASP A 169 8.32 -12.71 33.79
N THR A 170 7.21 -12.66 33.06
CA THR A 170 6.48 -13.87 32.65
C THR A 170 7.28 -14.75 31.68
N ALA A 171 8.03 -14.14 30.75
CA ALA A 171 8.91 -14.90 29.86
C ALA A 171 10.04 -15.60 30.63
N LYS A 172 10.59 -14.95 31.67
CA LYS A 172 11.60 -15.56 32.54
C LYS A 172 11.05 -16.74 33.34
N THR A 173 9.87 -16.60 33.93
CA THR A 173 9.25 -17.72 34.66
C THR A 173 9.01 -18.92 33.75
N HIS A 174 8.52 -18.69 32.52
CA HIS A 174 8.35 -19.77 31.54
C HIS A 174 9.67 -20.40 31.09
N LEU A 175 10.73 -19.62 30.97
CA LEU A 175 12.06 -20.14 30.66
C LEU A 175 12.58 -21.04 31.79
N ASP A 176 12.43 -20.59 33.03
CA ASP A 176 12.85 -21.36 34.21
C ASP A 176 12.02 -22.65 34.36
N GLU A 177 10.72 -22.60 34.08
CA GLU A 177 9.84 -23.77 34.02
C GLU A 177 10.29 -24.75 32.93
N SER A 178 10.49 -24.27 31.71
CA SER A 178 10.94 -25.10 30.57
C SER A 178 12.31 -25.74 30.84
N GLN A 179 13.23 -25.02 31.49
CA GLN A 179 14.53 -25.57 31.88
C GLN A 179 14.41 -26.69 32.92
N ARG A 180 13.47 -26.58 33.87
CA ARG A 180 13.20 -27.65 34.84
C ARG A 180 12.59 -28.86 34.17
N GLU A 181 11.61 -28.66 33.28
CA GLU A 181 10.99 -29.75 32.50
C GLU A 181 12.03 -30.47 31.64
N LEU A 182 12.93 -29.75 30.97
CA LEU A 182 14.02 -30.35 30.21
C LEU A 182 14.97 -31.18 31.08
N ALA A 183 15.35 -30.68 32.26
CA ALA A 183 16.21 -31.42 33.17
C ALA A 183 15.54 -32.70 33.70
N GLU A 184 14.22 -32.65 33.95
CA GLU A 184 13.44 -33.83 34.32
C GLU A 184 13.36 -34.84 33.17
N LEU A 185 13.08 -34.38 31.94
CA LEU A 185 13.02 -35.22 30.74
C LEU A 185 14.37 -35.86 30.40
N GLU A 186 15.47 -35.13 30.55
CA GLU A 186 16.82 -35.69 30.38
C GLU A 186 17.09 -36.81 31.39
N LYS A 187 16.65 -36.61 32.65
CA LYS A 187 16.78 -37.62 33.69
C LYS A 187 15.94 -38.86 33.37
N THR A 188 14.67 -38.70 32.99
CA THR A 188 13.80 -39.83 32.63
C THR A 188 14.36 -40.59 31.42
N LEU A 189 14.79 -39.87 30.38
CA LEU A 189 15.40 -40.48 29.19
C LEU A 189 16.65 -41.29 29.55
N SER A 190 17.51 -40.76 30.42
CA SER A 190 18.71 -41.49 30.86
C SER A 190 18.38 -42.77 31.62
N ASN A 191 17.33 -42.76 32.45
CA ASN A 191 16.87 -43.94 33.17
C ASN A 191 16.26 -44.98 32.22
N GLU A 192 15.41 -44.55 31.28
CA GLU A 192 14.82 -45.44 30.27
C GLU A 192 15.90 -46.07 29.36
N LEU A 193 16.95 -45.33 29.01
CA LEU A 193 18.09 -45.86 28.25
C LEU A 193 18.90 -46.92 29.03
N ILE A 194 18.95 -46.82 30.35
CA ILE A 194 19.59 -47.84 31.19
C ILE A 194 18.68 -49.07 31.28
N GLU A 195 17.39 -48.87 31.55
CA GLU A 195 16.41 -49.95 31.66
C GLU A 195 16.30 -50.75 30.35
N THR A 196 16.27 -50.07 29.19
CA THR A 196 16.27 -50.74 27.88
C THR A 196 17.52 -51.56 27.64
N LYS A 197 18.71 -51.08 28.00
CA LYS A 197 19.95 -51.86 27.91
C LYS A 197 19.94 -53.09 28.80
N ASP A 198 19.44 -52.95 30.03
CA ASP A 198 19.35 -54.08 30.98
C ASP A 198 18.36 -55.14 30.48
N LEU A 199 17.25 -54.72 29.86
CA LEU A 199 16.27 -55.61 29.25
C LEU A 199 16.82 -56.29 27.99
N GLU A 200 17.53 -55.57 27.12
CA GLU A 200 18.20 -56.15 25.94
C GLU A 200 19.19 -57.25 26.35
N ALA A 201 20.02 -57.00 27.38
CA ALA A 201 20.94 -57.99 27.90
C ALA A 201 20.24 -59.25 28.46
N GLN A 202 19.09 -59.09 29.11
CA GLN A 202 18.29 -60.21 29.60
C GLN A 202 17.67 -61.03 28.45
N VAL A 203 17.20 -60.37 27.40
CA VAL A 203 16.64 -61.06 26.22
C VAL A 203 17.73 -61.86 25.50
N GLU A 204 18.94 -61.31 25.35
CA GLU A 204 20.07 -62.02 24.73
C GLU A 204 20.45 -63.27 25.54
N GLN A 205 20.53 -63.17 26.87
CA GLN A 205 20.78 -64.31 27.75
C GLN A 205 19.70 -65.41 27.67
N LEU A 206 18.44 -65.04 27.38
CA LEU A 206 17.35 -65.99 27.24
C LEU A 206 17.25 -66.61 25.84
N GLN A 207 17.90 -66.02 24.82
CA GLN A 207 17.94 -66.54 23.45
C GLN A 207 19.12 -67.51 23.22
N ASP A 208 20.17 -67.44 24.02
CA ASP A 208 21.34 -68.33 23.98
C ASP A 208 21.16 -69.66 24.79
N VAL A 209 19.96 -69.92 25.32
CA VAL A 209 19.55 -71.17 26.00
C VAL A 209 18.60 -71.98 25.13
#